data_AF-A0A822F167-F1
#
_entry.id   AF-A0A822F167-F1
#
_cell.length_a   1.000
_cell.length_b   1.000
_cell.length_c   1.000
_cell.angle_alpha   90.00
_cell.angle_beta   90.00
_cell.angle_gamma   90.00
#
_symmetry.space_group_name_H-M   'P 1'
#
loop_
_entity.id
_entity.type
_entity.pdbx_description
1 polymer ?
#
loop_
_entity_poly.entity_id
_entity_poly.type
_entity_poly.pdbx_seq_one_letter_code
_entity_poly.pdbx_strand_id
1 'polypeptide(L)' 'SLLFFRITYLPVWKKLIDEKAIVGIMSAISAVNGIPSAVNKYLLNDVLRNEWNFTGYVISKVIVFFFNELHC' A
#
# COMPACT_ATOMS: atom_id res chain seq x y z
N SER A 1 -10.16 8.30 -13.55
CA SER A 1 -10.26 9.46 -12.63
C SER A 1 -9.77 9.04 -11.24
N LEU A 2 -9.16 9.94 -10.46
CA LEU A 2 -8.62 9.65 -9.12
C LEU A 2 -9.68 9.14 -8.12
N LEU A 3 -10.93 9.60 -8.27
CA LEU A 3 -12.05 9.16 -7.42
C LEU A 3 -12.31 7.66 -7.54
N PHE A 4 -12.34 7.12 -8.77
CA PHE A 4 -12.54 5.69 -9.03
C PHE A 4 -11.43 4.84 -8.38
N PHE A 5 -10.18 5.28 -8.49
CA PHE A 5 -9.04 4.59 -7.87
C PHE A 5 -9.20 4.48 -6.34
N ARG A 6 -9.68 5.54 -5.69
CA ARG A 6 -9.83 5.60 -4.22
C ARG A 6 -11.00 4.77 -3.69
N ILE A 7 -12.06 4.60 -4.47
CA ILE A 7 -13.23 3.80 -4.07
C ILE A 7 -13.13 2.32 -4.46
N THR A 8 -12.33 1.97 -5.47
CA THR A 8 -12.28 0.58 -5.97
C THR A 8 -11.04 -0.18 -5.52
N TYR A 9 -9.86 0.44 -5.57
CA TYR A 9 -8.60 -0.27 -5.32
C TYR A 9 -8.07 -0.09 -3.89
N LEU A 10 -8.13 1.13 -3.35
CA LEU A 10 -7.59 1.46 -2.04
C LEU A 10 -8.31 0.82 -0.81
N PRO A 11 -9.64 0.55 -0.81
CA PRO A 11 -10.33 0.04 0.39
C PRO A 11 -9.86 -1.34 0.87
N VAL A 12 -9.50 -2.23 -0.07
CA VAL A 12 -9.02 -3.59 0.27
C VAL A 12 -7.70 -3.50 1.04
N TRP A 13 -6.77 -2.66 0.59
CA TRP A 13 -5.49 -2.44 1.27
C TRP A 13 -5.68 -1.78 2.63
N LYS A 14 -6.57 -0.79 2.72
CA LYS A 14 -6.89 -0.15 3.99
C LYS A 14 -7.40 -1.17 5.02
N LYS A 15 -8.33 -2.03 4.62
CA LYS A 15 -8.87 -3.07 5.51
C LYS A 15 -7.78 -4.01 6.03
N LEU A 16 -6.87 -4.46 5.15
CA LEU A 16 -5.75 -5.33 5.54
C LEU A 16 -4.78 -4.64 6.53
N ILE A 17 -4.57 -3.34 6.37
CA ILE A 17 -3.74 -2.53 7.29
C ILE A 17 -4.45 -2.35 8.63
N ASP A 18 -5.72 -1.99 8.62
CA ASP A 18 -6.54 -1.77 9.83
C ASP A 18 -6.66 -3.06 10.65
N GLU A 19 -6.79 -4.22 9.99
CA GLU A 19 -6.79 -5.55 10.62
C GLU A 19 -5.40 -5.99 11.08
N LYS A 20 -4.34 -5.21 10.82
CA LYS A 20 -2.94 -5.56 11.05
C LYS A 20 -2.55 -6.92 10.46
N ALA A 21 -3.24 -7.35 9.40
CA ALA A 21 -3.04 -8.64 8.75
C ALA A 21 -1.81 -8.64 7.82
N ILE A 22 -1.17 -7.49 7.64
CA ILE A 22 -0.01 -7.32 6.76
C ILE A 22 1.12 -6.54 7.43
N VAL A 23 2.34 -7.04 7.27
CA VAL A 23 3.59 -6.43 7.77
C VAL A 23 4.30 -5.59 6.72
N GLY A 24 3.93 -5.75 5.45
CA GLY A 24 4.56 -5.05 4.34
C GLY A 24 3.65 -4.88 3.13
N ILE A 25 3.88 -3.81 2.37
CA ILE A 25 3.14 -3.48 1.15
C ILE A 25 4.12 -3.31 -0.01
N MET A 26 3.76 -3.86 -1.17
CA MET A 26 4.57 -3.75 -2.39
C MET A 26 4.01 -2.68 -3.32
N SER A 27 4.87 -1.77 -3.78
CA SER A 27 4.46 -0.77 -4.77
C SER A 27 4.30 -1.38 -6.16
N ALA A 28 3.24 -1.03 -6.87
CA ALA A 28 3.02 -1.49 -8.25
C ALA A 28 4.06 -0.89 -9.23
N ILE A 29 4.37 -1.60 -10.33
CA ILE A 29 5.16 -1.02 -11.44
C ILE A 29 4.33 0.05 -12.18
N SER A 30 3.01 -0.06 -12.13
CA SER A 30 2.13 0.85 -12.85
C SER A 30 2.33 2.29 -12.40
N ALA A 31 2.27 3.19 -13.37
CA ALA A 31 2.22 4.61 -13.12
C ALA A 31 0.78 5.03 -12.81
N VAL A 32 0.59 5.72 -11.68
CA VAL A 32 -0.67 6.39 -11.35
C VAL A 32 -0.51 7.84 -11.78
N ASN A 33 -1.35 8.31 -12.71
CA ASN A 33 -1.26 9.64 -13.30
C ASN A 33 0.14 9.98 -13.87
N GLY A 34 0.79 9.01 -14.51
CA GLY A 34 2.12 9.20 -15.11
C GLY A 34 3.29 9.12 -14.11
N ILE A 35 3.02 8.99 -12.81
CA ILE A 35 4.05 8.84 -11.78
C ILE A 35 4.12 7.36 -11.37
N PRO A 36 5.28 6.70 -11.47
CA PRO A 36 5.43 5.32 -11.01
C PRO A 36 5.06 5.20 -9.53
N SER A 37 4.25 4.18 -9.19
CA SER A 37 3.74 4.02 -7.82
C SER A 37 4.86 3.83 -6.79
N ALA A 38 6.02 3.31 -7.20
CA ALA A 38 7.21 3.14 -6.37
C ALA A 38 7.85 4.46 -5.88
N VAL A 39 7.61 5.57 -6.58
CA VAL A 39 8.15 6.90 -6.21
C VAL A 39 7.03 7.92 -5.97
N ASN A 40 5.78 7.47 -5.92
CA ASN A 40 4.63 8.35 -5.77
C ASN A 40 4.49 8.77 -4.29
N LYS A 41 5.01 9.98 -3.98
CA LYS A 41 4.97 10.55 -2.63
C LYS A 41 3.56 10.65 -2.05
N TYR A 42 2.55 10.93 -2.89
CA TYR A 42 1.17 11.01 -2.45
C TYR A 42 0.67 9.65 -1.93
N LEU A 43 0.95 8.57 -2.68
CA LEU A 43 0.53 7.23 -2.25
C LEU A 43 1.34 6.75 -1.05
N LEU A 44 2.66 6.94 -1.07
CA LEU A 44 3.57 6.33 -0.08
C LEU A 44 3.65 7.09 1.24
N ASN A 45 3.59 8.42 1.22
CA ASN A 45 3.66 9.23 2.45
C ASN A 45 2.28 9.73 2.85
N ASP A 46 1.57 10.44 1.96
CA ASP A 46 0.33 11.10 2.35
C ASP A 46 -0.77 10.08 2.68
N VAL A 47 -0.99 9.09 1.82
CA VAL A 47 -2.01 8.07 2.07
C VAL A 47 -1.51 7.01 3.06
N LEU A 48 -0.40 6.32 2.74
CA LEU A 48 0.04 5.16 3.52
C LEU A 48 0.50 5.52 4.94
N ARG A 49 1.31 6.58 5.09
CA ARG A 49 1.90 6.96 6.38
C ARG A 49 1.04 7.97 7.13
N ASN A 50 0.55 9.02 6.48
CA ASN A 50 -0.16 10.10 7.18
C ASN A 50 -1.65 9.78 7.37
N GLU A 51 -2.36 9.29 6.33
CA GLU A 51 -3.78 8.95 6.46
C GLU A 51 -4.00 7.61 7.15
N TRP A 52 -3.20 6.59 6.83
CA TRP A 52 -3.44 5.21 7.29
C TRP A 52 -2.49 4.76 8.41
N ASN A 53 -1.52 5.60 8.81
CA ASN A 53 -0.56 5.28 9.88
C ASN A 53 0.11 3.91 9.73
N PHE A 54 0.32 3.44 8.50
CA PHE A 54 0.99 2.17 8.26
C PHE A 54 2.45 2.29 8.69
N THR A 55 2.90 1.45 9.62
CA THR A 55 4.29 1.44 10.12
C THR A 55 5.14 0.33 9.51
N GLY A 56 4.56 -0.56 8.70
CA GLY A 56 5.26 -1.66 8.08
C GLY A 56 6.24 -1.27 6.97
N TYR A 57 6.84 -2.28 6.37
CA TYR A 57 7.85 -2.12 5.31
C TYR A 57 7.19 -1.88 3.95
N VAL A 58 7.74 -0.97 3.16
CA VAL A 58 7.31 -0.75 1.77
C VAL A 58 8.41 -1.24 0.85
N ILE A 59 8.12 -2.22 0.01
CA ILE A 59 9.08 -2.83 -0.90
C ILE A 59 8.81 -2.36 -2.33
N SER A 60 9.80 -1.76 -2.97
CA SER A 60 9.80 -1.50 -4.41
C SER A 60 10.10 -2.82 -5.15
N LYS A 61 9.23 -3.19 -6.08
CA LYS A 61 9.08 -4.56 -6.61
C LYS A 61 10.41 -5.31 -6.90
N VAL A 62 10.60 -6.45 -6.23
CA VAL A 62 10.63 -7.83 -6.78
C VAL A 62 10.12 -8.76 -5.65
N ILE A 63 9.12 -9.60 -5.96
CA ILE A 63 8.51 -10.65 -5.11
C ILE A 63 7.51 -10.21 -4.03
N VAL A 64 6.33 -10.84 -4.06
CA VAL A 64 5.32 -10.82 -2.99
C VAL A 64 5.78 -11.81 -1.92
N PHE A 65 6.18 -11.31 -0.75
CA PHE A 65 6.27 -12.11 0.47
C PHE A 65 5.07 -11.78 1.35
N PHE A 66 4.14 -12.72 1.48
CA PHE A 66 3.19 -12.74 2.60
C PHE A 66 3.92 -13.33 3.80
N PHE A 67 4.39 -12.49 4.72
CA PHE A 67 4.77 -12.96 6.06
C PHE A 67 3.51 -12.89 6.94
N ASN A 68 2.83 -14.03 7.07
CA ASN A 68 1.84 -14.22 8.12
C ASN A 68 2.57 -14.84 9.31
N GLU A 69 3.09 -14.02 10.23
CA GLU A 69 3.36 -14.51 11.59
C GLU A 69 2.11 -14.30 12.44
N LEU A 70 1.12 -15.16 12.20
CA LEU A 70 0.20 -15.56 13.25
C LEU A 70 0.89 -16.70 14.02
N HIS A 71 1.68 -16.35 15.03
CA HIS A 71 1.97 -17.21 16.17
C HIS A 71 2.35 -16.34 17.37
N CYS A 72 1.34 -15.84 18.09
CA CYS A 72 1.27 -15.86 19.55
C CYS A 72 -0.15 -15.50 19.99
#